data_AF-A0A811QWW9-F1
#
_entry.id   AF-A0A811QWW9-F1
#
_cell.length_a   1.000
_cell.length_b   1.000
_cell.length_c   1.000
_cell.angle_alpha   90.00
_cell.angle_beta   90.00
_cell.angle_gamma   90.00
#
_symmetry.space_group_name_H-M   'P 1'
#
loop_
_entity.id
_entity.type
_entity.pdbx_description
1 polymer ?
#
loop_
_entity_poly.entity_id
_entity_poly.type
_entity_poly.pdbx_seq_one_letter_code
_entity_poly.pdbx_strand_id
1 'polypeptide(L)'
;MLQGIGNMIWFKKVVDQAKAFTIFVYGHTRTLECLRYFTEGKEVVRPGVTRFASNFLTLSSMQEKKDQLRKMVVDSRWDSLKDVNKERKKRGNNNYIESKLLEGCEANIDIFEPLVKVLRLVDGDVRPSMGFLYGELLKAKRQIKEAFRNVEARFKDIIAVIDKKMNGRLDSPLHLMTYFF
;
A
#
# COMPACT_ATOMS: atom_id res chain seq x y z
N MET A 1 12.04 -5.52 -7.24
CA MET A 1 12.07 -5.04 -5.85
C MET A 1 10.68 -5.14 -5.22
N LEU A 2 9.71 -4.39 -5.75
CA LEU A 2 8.32 -4.33 -5.27
C LEU A 2 7.63 -5.69 -5.10
N GLN A 3 7.76 -6.59 -6.08
CA GLN A 3 7.17 -7.94 -5.99
C GLN A 3 7.77 -8.78 -4.85
N GLY A 4 9.06 -8.61 -4.54
CA GLY A 4 9.71 -9.36 -3.46
C GLY A 4 9.16 -8.94 -2.09
N ILE A 5 8.96 -7.64 -1.91
CA ILE A 5 8.37 -7.05 -0.70
C ILE A 5 6.88 -7.43 -0.61
N GLY A 6 6.13 -7.28 -1.70
CA GLY A 6 4.70 -7.61 -1.74
C GLY A 6 4.35 -9.08 -1.53
N ASN A 7 5.33 -10.00 -1.67
CA ASN A 7 5.15 -11.43 -1.41
C ASN A 7 5.34 -11.81 0.06
N MET A 8 5.81 -10.90 0.92
CA MET A 8 5.92 -11.17 2.35
C MET A 8 4.54 -11.43 2.96
N ILE A 9 4.45 -12.33 3.93
CA ILE A 9 3.19 -12.84 4.48
C ILE A 9 2.32 -11.71 5.03
N TRP A 10 2.92 -10.80 5.81
CA TRP A 10 2.18 -9.73 6.45
C TRP A 10 1.67 -8.70 5.43
N PHE A 11 2.46 -8.39 4.40
CA PHE A 11 2.08 -7.54 3.28
C PHE A 11 0.91 -8.11 2.48
N LYS A 12 1.06 -9.38 2.07
CA LYS A 12 0.03 -10.10 1.33
C LYS A 12 -1.29 -10.15 2.12
N LYS A 13 -1.22 -10.37 3.43
CA LYS A 13 -2.40 -10.38 4.31
C LYS A 13 -3.16 -9.04 4.28
N VAL A 14 -2.46 -7.91 4.38
CA VAL A 14 -3.09 -6.57 4.30
C VAL A 14 -3.75 -6.36 2.94
N VAL A 15 -3.05 -6.68 1.85
CA VAL A 15 -3.59 -6.56 0.48
C VAL A 15 -4.82 -7.45 0.29
N ASP A 16 -4.78 -8.70 0.76
CA ASP A 16 -5.88 -9.65 0.61
C ASP A 16 -7.10 -9.21 1.45
N GLN A 17 -6.89 -8.66 2.65
CA GLN A 17 -7.97 -8.09 3.47
C GLN A 17 -8.61 -6.86 2.82
N ALA A 18 -7.79 -5.92 2.32
CA ALA A 18 -8.27 -4.74 1.59
C ALA A 18 -9.04 -5.12 0.31
N LYS A 19 -8.57 -6.12 -0.43
CA LYS A 19 -9.28 -6.69 -1.58
C LYS A 19 -10.60 -7.33 -1.18
N ALA A 20 -10.62 -8.12 -0.11
CA ALA A 20 -11.84 -8.76 0.33
C ALA A 20 -12.90 -7.73 0.76
N PHE A 21 -12.49 -6.63 1.38
CA PHE A 21 -13.37 -5.49 1.67
C PHE A 21 -13.90 -4.83 0.40
N THR A 22 -13.02 -4.42 -0.50
CA THR A 22 -13.42 -3.72 -1.73
C THR A 22 -14.29 -4.59 -2.63
N ILE A 23 -13.96 -5.87 -2.81
CA ILE A 23 -14.81 -6.81 -3.57
C ILE A 23 -16.20 -6.92 -2.95
N PHE A 24 -16.31 -7.00 -1.63
CA PHE A 24 -17.60 -7.08 -0.95
C PHE A 24 -18.40 -5.79 -1.14
N VAL A 25 -17.81 -4.62 -0.87
CA VAL A 25 -18.53 -3.35 -0.92
C VAL A 25 -18.99 -3.00 -2.33
N TYR A 26 -18.15 -3.27 -3.33
CA TYR A 26 -18.49 -3.03 -4.73
C TYR A 26 -19.37 -4.13 -5.34
N GLY A 27 -19.46 -5.30 -4.70
CA GLY A 27 -20.25 -6.44 -5.18
C GLY A 27 -21.76 -6.34 -4.98
N HIS A 28 -22.22 -5.41 -4.12
CA HIS A 28 -23.65 -5.20 -3.87
C HIS A 28 -24.03 -3.73 -4.02
N THR A 29 -25.16 -3.45 -4.68
CA THR A 29 -25.62 -2.08 -4.96
C THR A 29 -25.80 -1.25 -3.69
N ARG A 30 -26.40 -1.82 -2.64
CA ARG A 30 -26.68 -1.11 -1.39
C ARG A 30 -25.43 -0.86 -0.55
N THR A 31 -24.46 -1.78 -0.57
CA THR A 31 -23.17 -1.56 0.11
C THR A 31 -22.35 -0.51 -0.61
N LEU A 32 -22.38 -0.48 -1.95
CA LEU A 32 -21.71 0.53 -2.76
C LEU A 32 -22.34 1.92 -2.58
N GLU A 33 -23.67 2.00 -2.56
CA GLU A 33 -24.38 3.24 -2.27
C GLU A 33 -24.05 3.77 -0.87
N CYS A 34 -24.01 2.87 0.13
CA CYS A 34 -23.59 3.22 1.49
C CYS A 34 -22.15 3.76 1.50
N LEU A 35 -21.22 3.09 0.81
CA LEU A 35 -19.85 3.60 0.67
C LEU A 35 -19.81 5.01 0.10
N ARG A 36 -20.49 5.23 -1.04
CA ARG A 36 -20.54 6.53 -1.72
C ARG A 36 -21.17 7.61 -0.86
N TYR A 37 -22.14 7.28 -0.02
CA TYR A 37 -22.70 8.22 0.93
C TYR A 37 -21.63 8.75 1.91
N PHE A 38 -20.81 7.86 2.50
CA PHE A 38 -19.77 8.26 3.45
C PHE A 38 -18.54 8.87 2.78
N THR A 39 -18.24 8.50 1.53
CA THR A 39 -17.07 9.01 0.80
C THR A 39 -17.38 10.19 -0.10
N GLU A 40 -18.58 10.78 -0.04
CA GLU A 40 -19.03 11.88 -0.90
C GLU A 40 -18.90 11.53 -2.41
N GLY A 41 -19.23 10.30 -2.76
CA GLY A 41 -19.09 9.76 -4.12
C GLY A 41 -17.65 9.45 -4.55
N LYS A 42 -16.64 9.69 -3.70
CA LYS A 42 -15.23 9.40 -4.03
C LYS A 42 -14.98 7.90 -3.96
N GLU A 43 -14.44 7.36 -5.04
CA GLU A 43 -14.13 5.93 -5.13
C GLU A 43 -12.94 5.53 -4.23
N VAL A 44 -13.02 4.34 -3.65
CA VAL A 44 -11.94 3.74 -2.85
C VAL A 44 -10.95 3.01 -3.77
N VAL A 45 -11.45 2.21 -4.71
CA VAL A 45 -10.60 1.47 -5.66
C VAL A 45 -10.00 2.44 -6.68
N ARG A 46 -8.67 2.39 -6.82
CA ARG A 46 -7.93 3.21 -7.79
C ARG A 46 -7.16 2.29 -8.75
N PRO A 47 -7.63 2.13 -10.00
CA PRO A 47 -6.93 1.32 -10.98
C PRO A 47 -5.60 1.98 -11.39
N GLY A 48 -4.55 1.18 -11.50
CA GLY A 48 -3.27 1.55 -12.08
C GLY A 48 -2.86 0.60 -13.19
N VAL A 49 -1.81 0.97 -13.94
CA VAL A 49 -1.32 0.21 -15.11
C VAL A 49 -0.89 -1.22 -14.74
N THR A 50 -0.40 -1.41 -13.53
CA THR A 50 0.01 -2.72 -13.03
C THR A 50 -0.80 -3.11 -11.80
N ARG A 51 -0.93 -4.42 -11.54
CA ARG A 51 -1.55 -4.94 -10.31
C ARG A 51 -0.92 -4.37 -9.04
N PHE A 52 0.38 -4.07 -9.07
CA PHE A 52 1.08 -3.46 -7.94
C PHE A 52 0.61 -2.01 -7.73
N ALA A 53 0.57 -1.23 -8.81
CA ALA A 53 0.08 0.15 -8.76
C ALA A 53 -1.37 0.20 -8.29
N SER A 54 -2.25 -0.66 -8.82
CA SER A 54 -3.65 -0.74 -8.38
C SER A 54 -3.78 -1.05 -6.89
N ASN A 55 -3.00 -2.02 -6.37
CA ASN A 55 -3.00 -2.34 -4.94
C ASN A 55 -2.52 -1.14 -4.11
N PHE A 56 -1.38 -0.55 -4.46
CA PHE A 56 -0.80 0.58 -3.72
C PHE A 56 -1.74 1.79 -3.70
N LEU A 57 -2.28 2.18 -4.86
CA LEU A 57 -3.21 3.30 -4.97
C LEU A 57 -4.52 3.05 -4.20
N THR A 58 -5.00 1.81 -4.20
CA THR A 58 -6.20 1.43 -3.44
C THR A 58 -5.95 1.49 -1.93
N LEU A 59 -4.81 0.98 -1.43
CA LEU A 59 -4.44 1.08 -0.02
C LEU A 59 -4.27 2.54 0.42
N SER A 60 -3.61 3.36 -0.40
CA SER A 60 -3.47 4.80 -0.19
C SER A 60 -4.84 5.50 -0.13
N SER A 61 -5.75 5.18 -1.06
CA SER A 61 -7.12 5.70 -1.08
C SER A 61 -7.93 5.28 0.16
N MET A 62 -7.76 4.05 0.64
CA MET A 62 -8.37 3.58 1.90
C MET A 62 -7.85 4.37 3.10
N GLN A 63 -6.55 4.66 3.15
CA GLN A 63 -5.93 5.42 4.23
C GLN A 63 -6.38 6.89 4.22
N GLU A 64 -6.46 7.51 3.04
CA GLU A 64 -7.01 8.87 2.87
C GLU A 64 -8.47 8.97 3.34
N LYS A 65 -9.25 7.88 3.17
CA LYS A 65 -10.67 7.81 3.54
C LYS A 65 -10.91 7.08 4.87
N LYS A 66 -9.88 6.90 5.70
CA LYS A 66 -9.95 6.04 6.89
C LYS A 66 -11.07 6.43 7.85
N ASP A 67 -11.31 7.73 8.03
CA ASP A 67 -12.30 8.22 8.98
C ASP A 67 -13.73 8.04 8.44
N GLN A 68 -13.93 8.24 7.14
CA GLN A 68 -15.18 7.97 6.45
C GLN A 68 -15.51 6.46 6.51
N LEU A 69 -14.52 5.61 6.24
CA LEU A 69 -14.68 4.15 6.30
C LEU A 69 -14.98 3.66 7.72
N ARG A 70 -14.32 4.24 8.74
CA ARG A 70 -14.61 3.93 10.15
C ARG A 70 -16.04 4.34 10.53
N LYS A 71 -16.46 5.55 10.16
CA LYS A 71 -17.84 6.03 10.39
C LYS A 71 -18.86 5.14 9.71
N MET A 72 -18.61 4.74 8.46
CA MET A 72 -19.49 3.85 7.70
C MET A 72 -19.75 2.54 8.44
N VAL A 73 -18.70 1.85 8.90
CA VAL A 73 -18.82 0.48 9.44
C VAL A 73 -19.52 0.43 10.81
N VAL A 74 -19.62 1.56 11.51
CA VAL A 74 -20.33 1.68 12.80
C VAL A 74 -21.70 2.36 12.68
N ASP A 75 -22.09 2.82 11.48
CA ASP A 75 -23.35 3.50 11.28
C ASP A 75 -24.52 2.51 11.13
N SER A 76 -25.66 2.88 11.69
CA SER A 76 -26.93 2.13 11.58
C SER A 76 -27.30 1.76 10.14
N ARG A 77 -26.96 2.61 9.15
CA ARG A 77 -27.20 2.35 7.73
C ARG A 77 -26.45 1.12 7.27
N TRP A 78 -25.18 0.98 7.66
CA TRP A 78 -24.36 -0.18 7.34
C TRP A 78 -24.88 -1.43 8.05
N ASP A 79 -25.22 -1.32 9.33
CA ASP A 79 -25.73 -2.43 10.13
C ASP A 79 -27.11 -2.92 9.68
N SER A 80 -27.92 -2.05 9.07
CA SER A 80 -29.24 -2.41 8.52
C SER A 80 -29.15 -3.25 7.24
N LEU A 81 -28.00 -3.31 6.57
CA LEU A 81 -27.86 -4.00 5.29
C LEU A 81 -27.87 -5.53 5.47
N LYS A 82 -28.75 -6.20 4.72
CA LYS A 82 -28.86 -7.67 4.72
C LYS A 82 -27.55 -8.36 4.35
N ASP A 83 -26.85 -7.87 3.34
CA ASP A 83 -25.59 -8.45 2.87
C ASP A 83 -24.47 -8.31 3.90
N VAL A 84 -24.41 -7.17 4.61
CA VAL A 84 -23.47 -6.94 5.72
C VAL A 84 -23.72 -7.93 6.85
N ASN A 85 -24.98 -8.11 7.26
CA ASN A 85 -25.33 -9.05 8.33
C ASN A 85 -25.05 -10.51 7.95
N LYS A 86 -25.30 -10.88 6.69
CA LYS A 86 -24.96 -12.22 6.17
C LYS A 86 -23.44 -12.45 6.22
N GLU A 87 -22.66 -11.47 5.79
CA GLU A 87 -21.21 -11.58 5.74
C GLU A 87 -20.57 -11.55 7.14
N ARG A 88 -21.11 -10.75 8.07
CA ARG A 88 -20.71 -10.77 9.49
C ARG A 88 -20.92 -12.14 10.13
N LYS A 89 -22.07 -12.79 9.88
CA LYS A 89 -22.32 -14.17 10.37
C LYS A 89 -21.32 -15.17 9.80
N LYS A 90 -20.97 -15.03 8.52
CA LYS A 90 -19.98 -15.91 7.85
C LYS A 90 -18.57 -15.71 8.40
N ARG A 91 -18.19 -14.48 8.77
CA ARG A 91 -16.83 -14.13 9.25
C ARG A 91 -16.67 -14.13 10.77
N GLY A 92 -17.74 -14.32 11.53
CA GLY A 92 -17.69 -14.30 12.99
C GLY A 92 -17.57 -12.89 13.59
N ASN A 93 -18.39 -11.93 13.14
CA ASN A 93 -18.45 -10.54 13.63
C ASN A 93 -17.20 -9.65 13.42
N ASN A 94 -16.14 -10.13 12.75
CA ASN A 94 -15.02 -9.25 12.41
C ASN A 94 -15.44 -8.19 11.38
N ASN A 95 -15.31 -6.92 11.77
CA ASN A 95 -15.50 -5.77 10.89
C ASN A 95 -14.37 -5.72 9.85
N TYR A 96 -14.71 -5.42 8.60
CA TYR A 96 -13.71 -5.34 7.54
C TYR A 96 -12.64 -4.25 7.77
N ILE A 97 -13.03 -3.13 8.38
CA ILE A 97 -12.17 -1.98 8.66
C ILE A 97 -11.78 -2.01 10.15
N GLU A 98 -10.93 -2.96 10.52
CA GLU A 98 -10.28 -2.99 11.84
C GLU A 98 -9.12 -1.99 11.90
N SER A 99 -8.80 -1.49 13.11
CA SER A 99 -7.60 -0.65 13.33
C SER A 99 -6.34 -1.32 12.79
N LYS A 100 -6.22 -2.64 12.96
CA LYS A 100 -5.08 -3.43 12.46
C LYS A 100 -4.95 -3.44 10.93
N LEU A 101 -6.07 -3.39 10.20
CA LEU A 101 -6.02 -3.29 8.74
C LEU A 101 -5.49 -1.93 8.32
N LEU A 102 -5.99 -0.85 8.95
CA LEU A 102 -5.58 0.52 8.64
C LEU A 102 -4.12 0.78 9.01
N GLU A 103 -3.66 0.31 10.17
CA GLU A 103 -2.23 0.32 10.54
C GLU A 103 -1.38 -0.47 9.53
N GLY A 104 -1.88 -1.60 9.06
CA GLY A 104 -1.26 -2.38 8.01
C GLY A 104 -1.16 -1.62 6.68
N CYS A 105 -2.21 -0.90 6.29
CA CYS A 105 -2.24 -0.04 5.10
C CYS A 105 -1.23 1.10 5.22
N GLU A 106 -1.14 1.74 6.37
CA GLU A 106 -0.17 2.81 6.65
C GLU A 106 1.27 2.31 6.53
N ALA A 107 1.60 1.22 7.22
CA ALA A 107 2.93 0.61 7.12
C ALA A 107 3.28 0.17 5.69
N ASN A 108 2.28 -0.25 4.89
CA ASN A 108 2.46 -0.55 3.48
C ASN A 108 2.85 0.70 2.68
N ILE A 109 2.14 1.80 2.91
CA ILE A 109 2.37 3.08 2.23
C ILE A 109 3.76 3.60 2.56
N ASP A 110 4.14 3.59 3.83
CA ASP A 110 5.45 4.06 4.30
C ASP A 110 6.63 3.32 3.65
N ILE A 111 6.44 2.02 3.32
CA ILE A 111 7.48 1.23 2.66
C ILE A 111 7.52 1.49 1.16
N PHE A 112 6.35 1.53 0.53
CA PHE A 112 6.28 1.58 -0.93
C PHE A 112 6.36 2.99 -1.49
N GLU A 113 5.96 4.03 -0.75
CA GLU A 113 6.02 5.40 -1.23
C GLU A 113 7.45 5.84 -1.60
N PRO A 114 8.49 5.63 -0.77
CA PRO A 114 9.86 5.93 -1.16
C PRO A 114 10.31 5.18 -2.42
N LEU A 115 9.92 3.92 -2.56
CA LEU A 115 10.27 3.09 -3.72
C LEU A 115 9.54 3.54 -4.99
N VAL A 116 8.27 3.97 -4.87
CA VAL A 116 7.50 4.53 -5.99
C VAL A 116 8.10 5.87 -6.43
N LYS A 117 8.61 6.69 -5.51
CA LYS A 117 9.34 7.93 -5.86
C LYS A 117 10.60 7.62 -6.69
N VAL A 118 11.38 6.62 -6.29
CA VAL A 118 12.55 6.17 -7.07
C VAL A 118 12.14 5.68 -8.46
N LEU A 119 11.07 4.89 -8.57
CA LEU A 119 10.60 4.40 -9.87
C LEU A 119 10.14 5.54 -10.78
N ARG A 120 9.37 6.50 -10.26
CA ARG A 120 8.93 7.68 -11.02
C ARG A 120 10.10 8.54 -11.50
N LEU A 121 11.20 8.60 -10.75
CA LEU A 121 12.41 9.29 -11.17
C LEU A 121 13.06 8.60 -12.37
N VAL A 122 13.11 7.28 -12.38
CA VAL A 122 13.73 6.49 -13.46
C VAL A 122 12.86 6.47 -14.71
N ASP A 123 11.54 6.41 -14.55
CA ASP A 123 10.56 6.47 -15.64
C ASP A 123 10.43 7.88 -16.25
N GLY A 124 11.04 8.91 -15.63
CA GLY A 124 10.97 10.28 -16.12
C GLY A 124 11.98 10.55 -17.23
N ASP A 125 11.52 10.74 -18.47
CA ASP A 125 12.37 11.01 -19.63
C ASP A 125 13.05 12.40 -19.63
N VAL A 126 12.82 13.22 -18.60
CA VAL A 126 13.20 14.65 -18.59
C VAL A 126 14.63 14.88 -18.11
N ARG A 127 15.20 13.99 -17.28
CA ARG A 127 16.58 14.15 -16.74
C ARG A 127 17.32 12.82 -16.75
N PRO A 128 18.65 12.82 -16.95
CA PRO A 128 19.46 11.60 -16.82
C PRO A 128 19.34 11.03 -15.40
N SER A 129 18.52 9.99 -15.25
CA SER A 129 18.13 9.42 -13.96
C SER A 129 19.19 8.45 -13.40
N MET A 130 20.06 7.93 -14.27
CA MET A 130 21.15 7.02 -13.91
C MET A 130 22.08 7.59 -12.82
N GLY A 131 22.33 8.90 -12.85
CA GLY A 131 23.22 9.55 -11.88
C GLY A 131 22.65 9.64 -10.47
N PHE A 132 21.33 9.83 -10.37
CA PHE A 132 20.64 10.03 -9.11
C PHE A 132 20.08 8.74 -8.51
N LEU A 133 19.97 7.68 -9.32
CA LEU A 133 19.29 6.44 -8.95
C LEU A 133 19.85 5.81 -7.67
N TYR A 134 21.17 5.67 -7.58
CA TYR A 134 21.80 5.07 -6.40
C TYR A 134 21.54 5.90 -5.12
N GLY A 135 21.72 7.22 -5.20
CA GLY A 135 21.49 8.13 -4.08
C GLY A 135 20.03 8.17 -3.61
N GLU A 136 19.08 8.23 -4.54
CA GLU A 136 17.65 8.21 -4.22
C GLU A 136 17.21 6.85 -3.68
N LEU A 137 17.84 5.76 -4.11
CA LEU A 137 17.58 4.44 -3.54
C LEU A 137 18.14 4.31 -2.11
N LEU A 138 19.33 4.85 -1.82
CA LEU A 138 19.85 4.95 -0.46
C LEU A 138 18.95 5.80 0.44
N LYS A 139 18.41 6.90 -0.08
CA LYS A 139 17.43 7.74 0.62
C LYS A 139 16.13 6.99 0.88
N ALA A 140 15.63 6.22 -0.09
CA ALA A 140 14.46 5.37 0.10
C ALA A 140 14.69 4.33 1.20
N LYS A 141 15.86 3.68 1.25
CA LYS A 141 16.22 2.77 2.35
C LYS A 141 16.20 3.49 3.71
N ARG A 142 16.70 4.73 3.80
CA ARG A 142 16.67 5.53 5.03
C ARG A 142 15.24 5.85 5.48
N GLN A 143 14.39 6.32 4.56
CA GLN A 143 12.98 6.61 4.85
C GLN A 143 12.23 5.37 5.37
N ILE A 144 12.47 4.20 4.78
CA ILE A 144 11.90 2.93 5.26
C ILE A 144 12.36 2.63 6.70
N LYS A 145 13.65 2.79 7.00
CA LYS A 145 14.18 2.57 8.37
C LYS A 145 13.54 3.52 9.38
N GLU A 146 13.43 4.79 9.02
CA GLU A 146 12.84 5.85 9.85
C GLU A 146 11.35 5.59 10.13
N ALA A 147 10.58 5.13 9.13
CA ALA A 147 9.18 4.76 9.31
C ALA A 147 8.97 3.68 10.38
N PHE A 148 9.93 2.75 10.52
CA PHE A 148 9.93 1.73 11.58
C PHE A 148 10.70 2.14 12.83
N ARG A 149 10.92 3.44 13.05
CA ARG A 149 11.64 4.01 14.21
C ARG A 149 13.03 3.38 14.40
N ASN A 150 13.69 3.00 13.31
CA ASN A 150 14.98 2.32 13.32
C ASN A 150 14.99 0.98 14.08
N VAL A 151 13.84 0.33 14.28
CA VAL A 151 13.78 -1.03 14.84
C VAL A 151 14.13 -2.05 13.76
N GLU A 152 15.37 -2.55 13.79
CA GLU A 152 15.93 -3.44 12.75
C GLU A 152 15.05 -4.65 12.44
N ALA A 153 14.50 -5.31 13.46
CA ALA A 153 13.64 -6.49 13.30
C ALA A 153 12.40 -6.24 12.42
N ARG A 154 11.95 -4.98 12.27
CA ARG A 154 10.77 -4.63 11.49
C ARG A 154 11.07 -4.37 10.00
N PHE A 155 12.29 -3.95 9.66
CA PHE A 155 12.65 -3.59 8.28
C PHE A 155 13.75 -4.44 7.67
N LYS A 156 14.47 -5.26 8.45
CA LYS A 156 15.63 -6.04 7.98
C LYS A 156 15.32 -6.84 6.72
N ASP A 157 14.20 -7.56 6.71
CA ASP A 157 13.81 -8.39 5.57
C ASP A 157 13.47 -7.55 4.33
N ILE A 158 12.91 -6.36 4.52
CA ILE A 158 12.60 -5.42 3.44
C ILE A 158 13.89 -4.92 2.82
N ILE A 159 14.83 -4.48 3.65
CA ILE A 159 16.14 -4.01 3.23
C ILE A 159 16.91 -5.13 2.53
N ALA A 160 16.86 -6.36 3.04
CA ALA A 160 17.49 -7.52 2.40
C ALA A 160 16.91 -7.80 1.00
N VAL A 161 15.60 -7.63 0.80
CA VAL A 161 14.99 -7.76 -0.54
C VAL A 161 15.44 -6.64 -1.47
N ILE A 162 15.59 -5.41 -0.96
CA ILE A 162 16.12 -4.27 -1.72
C ILE A 162 17.56 -4.55 -2.13
N ASP A 163 18.42 -4.92 -1.18
CA ASP A 163 19.84 -5.20 -1.40
C ASP A 163 20.06 -6.35 -2.36
N LYS A 164 19.31 -7.44 -2.22
CA LYS A 164 19.35 -8.57 -3.16
C LYS A 164 18.99 -8.16 -4.60
N LYS A 165 18.10 -7.17 -4.76
CA LYS A 165 17.71 -6.68 -6.09
C LYS A 165 18.63 -5.59 -6.62
N MET A 166 19.35 -4.90 -5.75
CA MET A 166 20.40 -3.94 -6.12
C MET A 166 21.66 -4.64 -6.59
N ASN A 167 22.07 -5.70 -5.90
CA ASN A 167 23.36 -6.37 -6.08
C ASN A 167 23.71 -6.70 -7.55
N GLY A 168 24.84 -6.16 -8.01
CA GLY A 168 25.39 -6.32 -9.35
C GLY A 168 24.60 -5.61 -10.44
N ARG A 169 23.63 -4.76 -10.10
CA ARG A 169 22.74 -4.08 -11.05
C ARG A 169 22.68 -2.58 -10.82
N LEU A 170 22.21 -2.18 -9.65
CA LEU A 170 21.99 -0.78 -9.27
C LEU A 170 23.15 -0.22 -8.43
N ASP A 171 24.10 -1.07 -8.06
CA ASP A 171 25.31 -0.77 -7.30
C ASP A 171 26.58 -1.10 -8.09
N SER A 172 26.47 -1.22 -9.42
CA SER A 172 27.61 -1.40 -10.30
C SER A 172 28.56 -0.18 -10.25
N PRO A 173 29.85 -0.32 -10.62
CA PRO A 173 30.79 0.80 -10.69
C PRO A 173 30.26 2.02 -11.45
N LEU A 174 29.46 1.82 -12.52
CA LEU A 174 28.85 2.90 -13.29
C LEU A 174 27.89 3.77 -12.45
N HIS A 175 26.99 3.13 -11.71
CA HIS A 175 26.02 3.80 -10.82
C HIS A 175 26.70 4.42 -9.60
N LEU A 176 27.78 3.82 -9.09
CA LEU A 176 28.55 4.35 -7.97
C LEU A 176 29.36 5.58 -8.40
N MET A 177 29.99 5.52 -9.58
CA MET A 177 30.75 6.64 -10.14
C MET A 177 29.87 7.88 -10.19
N THR A 178 28.68 7.79 -10.78
CA THR A 178 27.78 8.94 -10.90
C THR A 178 27.18 9.43 -9.58
N TYR A 179 27.30 8.68 -8.48
CA TYR A 179 26.90 9.13 -7.16
C TYR A 179 28.00 9.95 -6.46
N PHE A 180 29.27 9.69 -6.77
CA PHE A 180 30.43 10.38 -6.17
C PHE A 180 30.86 11.63 -6.93
N PHE A 181 30.41 11.80 -8.17
CA PHE A 181 30.64 12.97 -9.03
C PHE A 181 29.38 13.84 -9.08
#